data_AF-A0A3D1LBI9-F1
#
_entry.id   AF-A0A3D1LBI9-F1
#
_cell.length_a   1.000
_cell.length_b   1.000
_cell.length_c   1.000
_cell.angle_alpha   90.00
_cell.angle_beta   90.00
_cell.angle_gamma   90.00
#
_symmetry.space_group_name_H-M   'P 1'
#
loop_
_entity.id
_entity.type
_entity.pdbx_description
1 polymer ?
#
loop_
_entity_poly.entity_id
_entity_poly.type
_entity_poly.pdbx_seq_one_letter_code
_entity_poly.pdbx_strand_id
1 'polypeptide(L)'
;MKTRYFRRKQNSDAVEWIEMSGAEYLDFVRDPENKDRSFLNMKNVVLECSKEEYLQSRTEKRRSDYLAESKKGWTIISLFAQADKESTGEEVIPDPDADVEENILHTLAVQRVREVVDALPEEDAALLRALYLQTPPLT
;
A
#
# COMPACT_ATOMS: atom_id res chain seq x y z
N MET A 1 -34.52 6.65 -10.74
CA MET A 1 -34.49 5.38 -11.51
C MET A 1 -34.83 4.23 -10.57
N LYS A 2 -35.68 3.30 -10.99
CA LYS A 2 -35.99 2.09 -10.20
C LYS A 2 -34.87 1.05 -10.40
N THR A 3 -34.42 0.41 -9.33
CA THR A 3 -33.43 -0.68 -9.41
C THR A 3 -34.04 -1.92 -10.05
N ARG A 4 -33.34 -2.50 -11.02
CA ARG A 4 -33.73 -3.75 -11.70
C ARG A 4 -32.89 -4.92 -11.18
N TYR A 5 -33.49 -6.10 -11.08
CA TYR A 5 -32.84 -7.29 -10.53
C TYR A 5 -32.82 -8.38 -11.59
N PHE A 6 -31.67 -9.02 -11.80
CA PHE A 6 -31.51 -10.06 -12.81
C PHE A 6 -30.83 -11.29 -12.21
N ARG A 7 -31.37 -12.46 -12.55
CA ARG A 7 -30.73 -13.75 -12.29
C ARG A 7 -30.47 -14.49 -13.60
N ARG A 8 -29.46 -15.34 -13.61
CA ARG A 8 -29.16 -16.25 -14.71
C ARG A 8 -30.16 -17.41 -14.70
N LYS A 9 -30.66 -17.75 -15.88
CA LYS A 9 -31.43 -18.98 -16.09
C LYS A 9 -30.51 -20.18 -15.90
N GLN A 10 -30.97 -21.17 -15.13
CA GLN A 10 -30.25 -22.43 -14.97
C GLN A 10 -30.52 -23.34 -16.17
N ASN A 11 -29.59 -24.25 -16.47
CA ASN A 11 -29.69 -25.25 -17.53
C ASN A 11 -29.90 -24.65 -18.93
N SER A 12 -29.23 -23.53 -19.22
CA SER A 12 -29.12 -22.97 -20.57
C SER A 12 -27.64 -22.88 -20.96
N ASP A 13 -27.32 -23.34 -22.17
CA ASP A 13 -25.98 -23.20 -22.77
C ASP A 13 -25.66 -21.74 -23.13
N ALA A 14 -26.69 -20.90 -23.22
CA ALA A 14 -26.59 -19.47 -23.44
C ALA A 14 -26.84 -18.68 -22.15
N VAL A 15 -26.16 -17.53 -22.01
CA VAL A 15 -26.40 -16.61 -20.89
C VAL A 15 -27.75 -15.91 -21.09
N GLU A 16 -28.79 -16.46 -20.47
CA GLU A 16 -30.12 -15.88 -20.43
C GLU A 16 -30.40 -15.24 -19.06
N TRP A 17 -30.96 -14.03 -19.08
CA TRP A 17 -31.29 -13.25 -17.90
C TRP A 17 -32.80 -13.25 -17.65
N ILE A 18 -33.18 -13.48 -16.40
CA ILE A 18 -34.54 -13.36 -15.91
C ILE A 18 -34.61 -12.11 -15.05
N GLU A 19 -35.39 -11.12 -15.50
CA GLU A 19 -35.68 -9.93 -14.70
C GLU A 19 -36.65 -10.29 -13.57
N MET A 20 -36.41 -9.73 -12.39
CA MET A 20 -37.22 -9.89 -11.20
C MET A 20 -37.52 -8.52 -10.59
N SER A 21 -38.66 -8.42 -9.92
CA SER A 21 -38.95 -7.33 -9.00
C SER A 21 -38.06 -7.42 -7.75
N GLY A 22 -37.99 -6.32 -6.99
CA GLY A 22 -37.23 -6.30 -5.74
C GLY A 22 -37.79 -7.24 -4.67
N ALA A 23 -39.10 -7.49 -4.64
CA ALA A 23 -39.73 -8.43 -3.73
C ALA A 23 -39.33 -9.88 -4.07
N GLU A 24 -39.45 -10.25 -5.35
CA GLU A 24 -39.03 -11.57 -5.84
C GLU A 24 -37.54 -11.82 -5.60
N TYR A 25 -36.69 -10.80 -5.78
CA TYR A 25 -35.27 -10.90 -5.45
C TYR A 25 -35.01 -11.19 -3.96
N LEU A 26 -35.72 -10.50 -3.06
CA LEU A 26 -35.55 -10.69 -1.62
C LEU A 26 -35.97 -12.09 -1.19
N ASP A 27 -37.10 -12.57 -1.69
CA ASP A 27 -37.57 -13.93 -1.42
C ASP A 27 -36.59 -14.96 -2.00
N PHE A 28 -36.09 -14.70 -3.21
CA PHE A 28 -35.11 -15.56 -3.88
C PHE A 28 -33.80 -15.74 -3.11
N VAL A 29 -33.21 -14.65 -2.60
CA VAL A 29 -31.94 -14.70 -1.85
C VAL A 29 -32.12 -15.25 -0.43
N ARG A 30 -33.33 -15.18 0.13
CA ARG A 30 -33.65 -15.75 1.45
C ARG A 30 -33.85 -17.26 1.41
N ASP A 31 -34.18 -17.81 0.25
CA ASP A 31 -34.31 -19.24 0.04
C ASP A 31 -32.97 -19.96 0.30
N PRO A 32 -32.91 -20.93 1.22
CA PRO A 32 -31.70 -21.71 1.48
C PRO A 32 -31.09 -22.37 0.24
N GLU A 33 -31.90 -22.76 -0.76
CA GLU A 33 -31.41 -23.38 -1.99
C GLU A 33 -30.56 -22.43 -2.84
N ASN A 34 -30.72 -21.12 -2.67
CA ASN A 34 -30.03 -20.10 -3.44
C ASN A 34 -28.85 -19.45 -2.70
N LYS A 35 -28.44 -19.98 -1.54
CA LYS A 35 -27.37 -19.40 -0.70
C LYS A 35 -26.02 -19.21 -1.41
N ASP A 36 -25.70 -20.06 -2.37
CA ASP A 36 -24.44 -19.99 -3.11
C ASP A 36 -24.50 -19.03 -4.32
N ARG A 37 -25.67 -18.46 -4.62
CA ARG A 37 -25.85 -17.52 -5.73
C ARG A 37 -25.46 -16.12 -5.28
N SER A 38 -24.48 -15.53 -5.96
CA SER A 38 -23.91 -14.23 -5.61
C SER A 38 -24.45 -13.13 -6.53
N PHE A 39 -24.69 -11.94 -5.97
CA PHE A 39 -25.25 -10.81 -6.70
C PHE A 39 -24.43 -9.55 -6.49
N LEU A 40 -24.13 -8.86 -7.59
CA LEU A 40 -23.44 -7.58 -7.57
C LEU A 40 -24.43 -6.42 -7.70
N ASN A 41 -24.34 -5.46 -6.80
CA ASN A 41 -25.15 -4.25 -6.85
C ASN A 41 -24.38 -3.10 -7.53
N MET A 42 -24.84 -2.70 -8.70
CA MET A 42 -24.26 -1.65 -9.55
C MET A 42 -25.16 -0.39 -9.56
N LYS A 43 -25.72 -0.02 -8.41
CA LYS A 43 -26.63 1.12 -8.17
C LYS A 43 -28.05 0.92 -8.71
N ASN A 44 -28.24 0.93 -10.02
CA ASN A 44 -29.55 0.82 -10.67
C ASN A 44 -29.84 -0.59 -11.21
N VAL A 45 -28.87 -1.49 -11.12
CA VAL A 45 -28.98 -2.89 -11.54
C VAL A 45 -28.33 -3.78 -10.48
N VAL A 46 -29.02 -4.85 -10.11
CA VAL A 46 -28.48 -5.97 -9.34
C VAL A 46 -28.43 -7.17 -10.26
N LEU A 47 -27.24 -7.72 -10.47
CA LEU A 47 -27.00 -8.79 -11.43
C LEU A 47 -26.38 -9.98 -10.71
N GLU A 48 -26.88 -11.18 -10.99
CA GLU A 48 -26.19 -12.39 -10.56
C GLU A 48 -24.83 -12.53 -11.23
N CYS A 49 -23.84 -12.94 -10.45
CA CYS A 49 -22.46 -13.14 -10.88
C CYS A 49 -21.90 -14.42 -10.25
N SER A 50 -20.73 -14.83 -10.72
CA SER A 50 -19.98 -15.88 -10.04
C SER A 50 -19.53 -15.43 -8.65
N LYS A 51 -19.29 -16.39 -7.77
CA LYS A 51 -18.74 -16.13 -6.42
C LYS A 51 -17.37 -15.44 -6.49
N GLU A 52 -16.56 -15.78 -7.49
CA GLU A 52 -15.24 -15.18 -7.72
C GLU A 52 -15.34 -13.70 -8.08
N GLU A 53 -16.18 -13.35 -9.05
CA GLU A 53 -16.43 -11.95 -9.45
C GLU A 53 -16.97 -11.12 -8.28
N TYR A 54 -17.89 -11.71 -7.50
CA TYR A 54 -18.43 -11.05 -6.29
C TYR A 54 -17.33 -10.75 -5.27
N LEU A 55 -16.45 -11.71 -5.00
CA LEU A 55 -15.34 -11.54 -4.04
C LEU A 55 -14.31 -10.52 -4.55
N GLN A 56 -13.98 -10.54 -5.83
CA GLN A 56 -13.09 -9.55 -6.44
C GLN A 56 -13.65 -8.14 -6.30
N SER A 57 -14.90 -7.93 -6.70
CA SER A 57 -15.55 -6.61 -6.62
C SER A 57 -15.64 -6.10 -5.17
N ARG A 58 -15.92 -7.00 -4.21
CA ARG A 58 -15.91 -6.66 -2.78
C ARG A 58 -14.52 -6.22 -2.32
N THR A 59 -13.46 -6.89 -2.78
CA THR A 59 -12.08 -6.57 -2.43
C THR A 59 -11.67 -5.21 -2.99
N GLU A 60 -12.01 -4.94 -4.25
CA GLU A 60 -11.77 -3.64 -4.88
C GLU A 60 -12.53 -2.51 -4.18
N LYS A 61 -13.80 -2.75 -3.83
CA LYS A 61 -14.60 -1.77 -3.09
C LYS A 61 -13.98 -1.46 -1.73
N ARG A 62 -13.57 -2.48 -0.96
CA ARG A 62 -12.88 -2.29 0.32
C ARG A 62 -11.60 -1.49 0.17
N ARG A 63 -10.80 -1.77 -0.86
CA ARG A 63 -9.59 -0.99 -1.17
C ARG A 63 -9.94 0.47 -1.45
N SER A 64 -10.98 0.72 -2.25
CA SER A 64 -11.43 2.09 -2.56
C SER A 64 -11.94 2.81 -1.32
N ASP A 65 -12.72 2.15 -0.48
CA ASP A 65 -13.29 2.72 0.74
C ASP A 65 -12.16 3.09 1.72
N TYR A 66 -11.18 2.20 1.89
CA TYR A 66 -9.98 2.47 2.69
C TYR A 66 -9.20 3.70 2.20
N LEU A 67 -8.97 3.80 0.89
CA LEU A 67 -8.30 4.95 0.28
C LEU A 67 -9.13 6.24 0.38
N ALA A 68 -10.46 6.14 0.37
CA ALA A 68 -11.34 7.29 0.54
C ALA A 68 -11.33 7.77 2.00
N GLU A 69 -11.31 6.85 2.96
CA GLU A 69 -11.20 7.16 4.38
C GLU A 69 -9.85 7.76 4.74
N SER A 70 -8.74 7.23 4.24
CA SER A 70 -7.41 7.79 4.49
C SER A 70 -7.25 9.22 3.94
N LYS A 71 -8.03 9.57 2.91
CA LYS A 71 -8.09 10.93 2.34
C LYS A 71 -9.01 11.89 3.10
N LYS A 72 -9.82 11.44 4.05
CA LYS A 72 -10.69 12.34 4.81
C LYS A 72 -9.83 13.27 5.67
N GLY A 73 -9.96 14.57 5.43
CA GLY A 73 -9.25 15.61 6.17
C GLY A 73 -7.85 15.93 5.64
N TRP A 74 -7.37 15.23 4.61
CA TRP A 74 -6.05 15.44 4.02
C TRP A 74 -6.17 15.78 2.54
N THR A 75 -5.47 16.83 2.11
CA THR A 75 -5.29 17.12 0.68
C THR A 75 -4.01 16.44 0.21
N ILE A 76 -4.14 15.39 -0.59
CA ILE A 76 -2.99 14.75 -1.22
C ILE A 76 -2.58 15.61 -2.41
N ILE A 77 -1.36 16.13 -2.35
CA ILE A 77 -0.72 16.89 -3.42
C ILE A 77 0.38 16.01 -4.01
N SER A 78 0.52 15.99 -5.35
CA SER A 78 1.64 15.29 -5.97
C SER A 78 2.94 15.94 -5.51
N LEU A 79 3.94 15.12 -5.18
CA LEU A 79 5.29 15.62 -4.86
C LEU A 79 5.86 16.51 -5.98
N PHE A 80 5.40 16.29 -7.21
CA PHE A 80 5.80 17.04 -8.41
C PHE A 80 4.82 18.16 -8.79
N ALA A 81 3.83 18.49 -7.97
CA ALA A 81 2.84 19.54 -8.28
C ALA A 81 3.36 20.97 -8.04
N GLN A 82 4.66 21.15 -7.80
CA GLN A 82 5.26 22.47 -7.62
C GLN A 82 5.15 23.31 -8.89
N ALA A 83 4.94 24.62 -8.70
CA ALA A 83 4.65 25.57 -9.77
C ALA A 83 5.92 26.17 -10.39
N ASP A 84 7.02 26.18 -9.64
CA ASP A 84 8.34 26.58 -10.08
C ASP A 84 9.09 25.41 -10.72
N LYS A 85 9.73 25.66 -11.86
CA LYS A 85 10.51 24.65 -12.60
C LYS A 85 11.92 24.46 -12.03
N GLU A 86 12.23 25.12 -10.91
CA GLU A 86 13.60 25.23 -10.38
C GLU A 86 13.85 24.35 -9.16
N SER A 87 12.81 23.87 -8.48
CA SER A 87 12.96 22.92 -7.36
C SER A 87 12.14 21.65 -7.55
N THR A 88 12.59 20.57 -6.94
CA THR A 88 11.80 19.34 -6.81
C THR A 88 11.15 19.26 -5.43
N GLY A 89 10.00 18.56 -5.32
CA GLY A 89 9.31 18.43 -4.04
C GLY A 89 10.15 17.78 -2.92
N GLU A 90 11.16 16.99 -3.30
CA GLU A 90 12.13 16.39 -2.38
C GLU A 90 13.08 17.43 -1.77
N GLU A 91 13.41 18.51 -2.49
CA GLU A 91 14.26 19.59 -1.97
C GLU A 91 13.53 20.49 -0.96
N VAL A 92 12.18 20.53 -1.03
CA VAL A 92 11.36 21.39 -0.17
C VAL A 92 10.91 20.69 1.11
N ILE A 93 10.93 19.36 1.14
CA ILE A 93 10.50 18.56 2.30
C ILE A 93 11.76 17.93 2.94
N PRO A 94 12.38 18.58 3.95
CA PRO A 94 13.56 18.04 4.61
C PRO A 94 13.19 16.83 5.49
N ASP A 95 14.10 15.86 5.56
CA ASP A 95 14.05 14.80 6.56
C ASP A 95 14.62 15.35 7.88
N PRO A 96 13.82 15.48 8.95
CA PRO A 96 14.27 16.06 10.20
C PRO A 96 15.27 15.17 10.96
N ASP A 97 15.34 13.88 10.66
CA ASP A 97 16.24 12.93 11.33
C ASP A 97 17.59 12.79 10.60
N ALA A 98 17.70 13.36 9.40
CA ALA A 98 18.91 13.30 8.58
C ALA A 98 19.78 14.55 8.77
N ASP A 99 20.79 14.48 9.64
CA ASP A 99 21.84 15.50 9.70
C ASP A 99 22.99 15.14 8.74
N VAL A 100 22.94 15.71 7.54
CA VAL A 100 23.97 15.48 6.50
C VAL A 100 25.32 16.06 6.93
N GLU A 101 25.32 17.20 7.62
CA GLU A 101 26.55 17.86 8.04
C GLU A 101 27.26 17.05 9.11
N GLU A 102 26.55 16.63 10.16
CA GLU A 102 27.09 15.80 11.23
C GLU A 102 27.60 14.45 10.69
N ASN A 103 26.85 13.82 9.76
CA ASN A 103 27.28 12.57 9.13
C ASN A 103 28.57 12.73 8.31
N ILE A 104 28.74 13.84 7.59
CA ILE A 104 29.97 14.12 6.84
C ILE A 104 31.13 14.37 7.81
N LEU A 105 30.93 15.18 8.85
CA LEU A 105 31.94 15.46 9.87
C LEU A 105 32.40 14.18 10.57
N HIS A 106 31.45 13.32 10.96
CA HIS A 106 31.76 12.02 11.55
C HIS A 106 32.55 11.13 10.58
N THR A 107 32.17 11.08 9.31
CA THR A 107 32.87 10.29 8.29
C THR A 107 34.31 10.77 8.10
N LEU A 108 34.53 12.08 8.00
CA LEU A 108 35.86 12.68 7.89
C LEU A 108 36.71 12.40 9.14
N ALA A 109 36.12 12.50 10.33
CA ALA A 109 36.81 12.17 11.58
C ALA A 109 37.25 10.70 11.61
N VAL A 110 36.37 9.77 11.23
CA VAL A 110 36.68 8.34 11.17
C VAL A 110 37.79 8.05 10.15
N GLN A 111 37.74 8.66 8.96
CA GLN A 111 38.80 8.53 7.96
C GLN A 111 40.14 8.98 8.53
N ARG A 112 40.17 10.14 9.20
CA ARG A 112 41.40 10.66 9.79
C ARG A 112 41.96 9.77 10.89
N VAL A 113 41.09 9.23 11.75
CA VAL A 113 41.50 8.27 12.78
C VAL A 113 42.11 7.02 12.14
N ARG A 114 41.50 6.49 11.08
CA ARG A 114 42.04 5.31 10.36
C ARG A 114 43.41 5.59 9.77
N GLU A 115 43.61 6.73 9.11
CA GLU A 115 44.92 7.12 8.57
C GLU A 115 46.00 7.19 9.65
N VAL A 116 45.67 7.75 10.82
CA VAL A 116 46.62 7.85 11.93
C VAL A 116 46.93 6.46 12.50
N VAL A 117 45.92 5.61 12.67
CA VAL A 117 46.10 4.23 13.14
C VAL A 117 46.96 3.42 12.17
N ASP A 118 46.79 3.62 10.86
CA ASP A 118 47.56 2.92 9.82
C ASP A 118 49.02 3.40 9.73
N ALA A 119 49.31 4.61 10.22
CA ALA A 119 50.66 5.15 10.27
C ALA A 119 51.44 4.75 11.54
N LEU A 120 50.79 4.12 12.53
CA LEU A 120 51.43 3.65 13.76
C LEU A 120 52.24 2.37 13.54
N PRO A 121 53.20 2.06 14.43
CA PRO A 121 53.83 0.74 14.46
C PRO A 121 52.77 -0.37 14.58
N GLU A 122 53.02 -1.51 13.93
CA GLU A 122 52.06 -2.63 13.83
C GLU A 122 51.53 -3.09 15.19
N GLU A 123 52.37 -3.14 16.23
CA GLU A 123 51.96 -3.52 17.59
C GLU A 123 50.95 -2.52 18.20
N ASP A 124 51.19 -1.21 18.04
CA ASP A 124 50.33 -0.15 18.57
C ASP A 124 49.01 -0.06 17.78
N ALA A 125 49.09 -0.20 16.44
CA ALA A 125 47.93 -0.22 15.56
C ALA A 125 47.03 -1.44 15.85
N ALA A 126 47.63 -2.62 16.04
CA ALA A 126 46.92 -3.85 16.39
C ALA A 126 46.22 -3.72 17.76
N LEU A 127 46.89 -3.13 18.76
CA LEU A 127 46.30 -2.88 20.07
C LEU A 127 45.10 -1.93 20.00
N LEU A 128 45.22 -0.80 19.30
CA LEU A 128 44.13 0.16 19.13
C LEU A 128 42.94 -0.44 18.37
N ARG A 129 43.22 -1.26 17.35
CA ARG A 129 42.17 -1.96 16.60
C ARG A 129 41.43 -2.97 17.48
N ALA A 130 42.15 -3.73 18.29
CA ALA A 130 41.60 -4.73 19.21
C ALA A 130 40.74 -4.09 20.33
N LEU A 131 41.15 -2.94 20.85
CA LEU A 131 40.43 -2.25 21.93
C LEU A 131 39.20 -1.47 21.45
N TYR A 132 39.27 -0.80 20.29
CA TYR A 132 38.25 0.18 19.89
C TYR A 132 37.60 -0.05 18.52
N LEU A 133 38.22 -0.84 17.62
CA LEU A 133 37.78 -0.93 16.21
C LEU A 133 37.34 -2.33 15.75
N GLN A 134 37.43 -3.36 16.61
CA GLN A 134 36.85 -4.68 16.36
C GLN A 134 35.40 -4.76 16.87
N THR A 135 34.60 -5.65 16.26
CA THR A 135 33.23 -5.94 16.69
C THR A 135 33.06 -7.43 17.02
N PRO A 136 32.71 -7.80 18.27
CA PRO A 136 32.67 -6.92 19.44
C PRO A 136 34.09 -6.48 19.85
N PRO A 137 34.24 -5.27 20.40
CA PRO A 137 35.51 -4.86 20.99
C PRO A 137 35.84 -5.76 22.20
N LEU A 138 37.12 -5.84 22.58
CA LEU A 138 37.58 -6.69 23.69
C LEU A 138 37.13 -6.21 25.09
N THR A 139 36.36 -5.12 25.17
CA THR A 139 35.82 -4.52 26.40
C THR A 139 34.31 -4.55 26.45
#